data_AF-A0A958G3I9-F1
#
_entry.id   AF-A0A958G3I9-F1
#
_cell.length_a   1.000
_cell.length_b   1.000
_cell.length_c   1.000
_cell.angle_alpha   90.00
_cell.angle_beta   90.00
_cell.angle_gamma   90.00
#
_symmetry.space_group_name_H-M   'P 1'
#
loop_
_entity.id
_entity.type
_entity.pdbx_description
1 polymer ?
#
loop_
_entity_poly.entity_id
_entity_poly.type
_entity_poly.pdbx_seq_one_letter_code
_entity_poly.pdbx_strand_id
1 'polypeptide(L)'
;MDNQFSGLPRDCYGCHQSDYQATISPNHVSGDFPTDCSMCHSEASWSPATFDHNLTDFPLTGAHQTVGCEDCHDGGQFVAIPTDCFSCHEGDYNGVSDPNHVANNFSQDCTECHNTA
;
A
#
# COMPACT_ATOMS: atom_id res chain seq x y z
N MET A 1 -1.35 38.84 27.08
CA MET A 1 -1.02 38.05 25.88
C MET A 1 -1.39 36.62 26.24
N ASP A 2 -2.68 36.32 26.22
CA ASP A 2 -3.19 35.02 26.63
C ASP A 2 -2.87 34.03 25.52
N ASN A 3 -1.82 33.25 25.74
CA ASN A 3 -1.37 32.24 24.79
C ASN A 3 -2.39 31.10 24.81
N GLN A 4 -3.42 31.21 23.97
CA GLN A 4 -4.53 30.25 23.80
C GLN A 4 -4.09 28.82 23.43
N PHE A 5 -2.79 28.55 23.39
CA PHE A 5 -2.19 27.25 23.06
C PHE A 5 -1.67 26.48 24.29
N SER A 6 -1.89 26.95 25.53
CA SER A 6 -1.51 26.19 26.72
C SER A 6 -2.43 24.97 26.93
N GLY A 7 -1.95 23.78 26.55
CA GLY A 7 -2.66 22.52 26.76
C GLY A 7 -3.18 21.85 25.48
N LEU A 8 -2.92 22.43 24.30
CA LEU A 8 -3.22 21.75 23.04
C LEU A 8 -2.27 20.57 22.81
N PRO A 9 -2.76 19.47 22.20
CA PRO A 9 -1.91 18.39 21.73
C PRO A 9 -0.81 18.91 20.80
N ARG A 10 0.37 18.31 20.88
CA ARG A 10 1.53 18.69 20.06
C ARG A 10 1.76 17.77 18.86
N ASP A 11 1.00 16.69 18.78
CA ASP A 11 1.01 15.76 17.66
C ASP A 11 -0.10 16.09 16.65
N CYS A 12 0.10 15.64 15.41
CA CYS A 12 -0.82 15.89 14.30
C CYS A 12 -2.23 15.39 14.63
N TYR A 13 -2.34 14.14 15.08
CA TYR A 13 -3.62 13.49 15.35
C TYR A 13 -4.41 14.18 16.46
N GLY A 14 -3.77 14.61 17.54
CA GLY A 14 -4.45 15.27 18.66
C GLY A 14 -5.20 16.54 18.26
N CYS A 15 -4.70 17.29 17.28
CA CYS A 15 -5.41 18.45 16.71
C CYS A 15 -6.32 18.07 15.52
N HIS A 16 -5.89 17.11 14.68
CA HIS A 16 -6.55 16.73 13.43
C HIS A 16 -7.34 15.41 13.54
N GLN A 17 -7.82 15.06 14.72
CA GLN A 17 -8.58 13.83 14.95
C GLN A 17 -9.85 13.76 14.09
N SER A 18 -10.54 14.89 13.92
CA SER A 18 -11.74 14.97 13.08
C SER A 18 -11.40 14.73 11.60
N ASP A 19 -10.27 15.26 11.11
CA ASP A 19 -9.81 15.04 9.74
C ASP A 19 -9.44 13.57 9.52
N TYR A 20 -8.72 12.97 10.47
CA TYR A 20 -8.40 11.54 10.46
C TYR A 20 -9.67 10.67 10.35
N GLN A 21 -10.69 10.95 11.16
CA GLN A 21 -11.96 10.20 11.17
C GLN A 21 -12.82 10.43 9.92
N ALA A 22 -12.73 11.61 9.31
CA ALA A 22 -13.53 11.99 8.15
C ALA A 22 -12.91 11.56 6.81
N THR A 23 -11.65 11.14 6.78
CA THR A 23 -10.97 10.74 5.54
C THR A 23 -11.52 9.40 5.04
N ILE A 24 -11.85 9.32 3.75
CA ILE A 24 -12.41 8.11 3.12
C ILE A 24 -11.58 7.56 1.95
N SER A 25 -10.49 8.24 1.59
CA SER A 25 -9.66 7.89 0.42
C SER A 25 -8.18 8.15 0.69
N PRO A 26 -7.46 7.19 1.30
CA PRO A 26 -7.98 5.97 1.92
C PRO A 26 -8.68 6.25 3.24
N ASN A 27 -9.57 5.35 3.69
CA ASN A 27 -10.23 5.53 4.98
C ASN A 27 -9.26 5.14 6.11
N HIS A 28 -8.80 6.12 6.87
CA HIS A 28 -7.83 5.88 7.94
C HIS A 28 -8.36 4.99 9.07
N VAL A 29 -9.66 5.10 9.40
CA VAL A 29 -10.28 4.33 10.49
C VAL A 29 -10.51 2.88 10.08
N SER A 30 -11.13 2.63 8.93
CA SER A 30 -11.39 1.26 8.48
C SER A 30 -10.14 0.56 7.97
N GLY A 31 -9.14 1.32 7.50
CA GLY A 31 -7.84 0.81 7.12
C GLY A 31 -6.89 0.61 8.31
N ASP A 32 -7.33 0.87 9.54
CA ASP A 32 -6.53 0.76 10.77
C ASP A 32 -5.18 1.51 10.68
N PHE A 33 -5.20 2.69 10.06
CA PHE A 33 -3.99 3.45 9.83
C PHE A 33 -3.46 4.04 11.14
N PRO A 34 -2.14 4.10 11.31
CA PRO A 34 -1.51 4.67 12.48
C PRO A 34 -1.78 6.18 12.61
N THR A 35 -1.78 6.67 13.85
CA THR A 35 -1.95 8.11 14.14
C THR A 35 -0.67 8.92 13.97
N ASP A 36 0.46 8.25 13.69
CA ASP A 36 1.69 8.91 13.25
C ASP A 36 1.58 9.27 11.77
N CYS A 37 1.06 10.48 11.52
CA CYS A 37 0.83 10.99 10.17
C CYS A 37 2.12 11.09 9.34
N SER A 38 3.28 11.21 9.98
CA SER A 38 4.56 11.43 9.30
C SER A 38 5.06 10.23 8.49
N MET A 39 4.47 9.06 8.72
CA MET A 39 4.81 7.86 7.96
C MET A 39 4.32 7.90 6.51
N CYS A 40 3.28 8.70 6.24
CA CYS A 40 2.69 8.81 4.90
C CYS A 40 2.60 10.26 4.40
N HIS A 41 2.44 11.21 5.31
CA HIS A 41 2.23 12.62 5.00
C HIS A 41 3.42 13.46 5.44
N SER A 42 3.63 14.58 4.76
CA SER A 42 4.58 15.60 5.18
C SER A 42 3.88 16.95 5.29
N GLU A 43 4.39 17.84 6.13
CA GLU A 43 3.90 19.22 6.22
C GLU A 43 4.02 19.97 4.89
N ALA A 44 5.04 19.63 4.08
CA ALA A 44 5.28 20.25 2.78
C ALA A 44 4.38 19.70 1.66
N SER A 45 3.96 18.43 1.78
CA SER A 45 3.11 17.75 0.81
C SER A 45 2.23 16.76 1.55
N TRP A 46 1.02 17.19 1.87
CA TRP A 46 0.02 16.35 2.54
C TRP A 46 -0.68 15.41 1.56
N SER A 47 -0.83 15.82 0.29
CA SER A 47 -1.50 15.02 -0.75
C SER A 47 -0.77 15.16 -2.10
N PRO A 48 -0.52 14.05 -2.81
CA PRO A 48 -0.76 12.67 -2.37
C PRO A 48 0.15 12.29 -1.20
N ALA A 49 -0.30 11.32 -0.40
CA ALA A 49 0.54 10.68 0.58
C ALA A 49 1.59 9.81 -0.13
N THR A 50 2.74 9.60 0.49
CA THR A 50 3.80 8.72 -0.02
C THR A 50 4.10 7.66 1.02
N PHE A 51 4.18 6.41 0.59
CA PHE A 51 4.58 5.30 1.47
C PHE A 51 5.71 4.51 0.81
N ASP A 52 6.79 4.28 1.56
CA ASP A 52 7.96 3.57 1.06
C ASP A 52 7.79 2.06 1.25
N HIS A 53 7.41 1.38 0.17
CA HIS A 53 7.28 -0.08 0.15
C HIS A 53 8.61 -0.83 0.36
N ASN A 54 9.77 -0.17 0.22
CA ASN A 54 11.06 -0.78 0.56
C ASN A 54 11.21 -1.05 2.07
N LEU A 55 10.34 -0.46 2.89
CA LEU A 55 10.27 -0.71 4.33
C LEU A 55 9.35 -1.90 4.69
N THR A 56 8.79 -2.57 3.69
CA THR A 56 7.89 -3.72 3.85
C THR A 56 8.51 -5.00 3.28
N ASP A 57 7.84 -6.13 3.51
CA ASP A 57 8.22 -7.42 2.94
C ASP A 57 7.95 -7.52 1.42
N PHE A 58 7.34 -6.50 0.80
CA PHE A 58 7.06 -6.46 -0.64
C PHE A 58 7.56 -5.15 -1.29
N PRO A 59 8.87 -5.03 -1.58
CA PRO A 59 9.41 -3.88 -2.31
C PRO A 59 8.88 -3.83 -3.75
N LEU A 60 8.32 -2.69 -4.15
CA LEU A 60 7.83 -2.49 -5.52
C LEU A 60 9.02 -2.34 -6.48
N THR A 61 9.09 -3.25 -7.46
CA THR A 61 10.15 -3.29 -8.48
C THR A 61 9.55 -3.47 -9.87
N GLY A 62 10.30 -3.07 -10.90
CA GLY A 62 9.86 -3.21 -12.30
C GLY A 62 8.55 -2.49 -12.56
N ALA A 63 7.60 -3.16 -13.20
CA ALA A 63 6.28 -2.61 -13.53
C ALA A 63 5.42 -2.28 -12.30
N HIS A 64 5.67 -2.89 -11.13
CA HIS A 64 4.90 -2.61 -9.92
C HIS A 64 5.16 -1.22 -9.35
N GLN A 65 6.25 -0.55 -9.73
CA GLN A 65 6.58 0.81 -9.26
C GLN A 65 5.57 1.88 -9.71
N THR A 66 4.78 1.59 -10.75
CA THR A 66 3.81 2.54 -11.32
C THR A 66 2.35 2.15 -11.06
N VAL A 67 2.11 1.07 -10.31
CA VAL A 67 0.78 0.57 -9.98
C VAL A 67 0.16 1.46 -8.89
N GLY A 68 -1.14 1.72 -8.99
CA GLY A 68 -1.88 2.50 -7.98
C GLY A 68 -2.02 1.72 -6.68
N CYS A 69 -2.17 2.42 -5.56
CA CYS A 69 -2.33 1.77 -4.25
C CYS A 69 -3.52 0.81 -4.24
N GLU A 70 -4.64 1.25 -4.83
CA GLU A 70 -5.92 0.55 -4.91
C GLU A 70 -5.91 -0.68 -5.81
N ASP A 71 -4.96 -0.80 -6.74
CA ASP A 71 -4.85 -1.95 -7.63
C ASP A 71 -4.46 -3.22 -6.85
N CYS A 72 -3.75 -3.05 -5.73
CA CYS A 72 -3.40 -4.12 -4.79
C CYS A 72 -4.23 -4.06 -3.51
N HIS A 73 -4.46 -2.86 -2.97
CA HIS A 73 -5.22 -2.62 -1.74
C HIS A 73 -6.70 -2.33 -2.05
N ASP A 74 -7.37 -3.34 -2.59
CA ASP A 74 -8.77 -3.23 -3.01
C ASP A 74 -9.69 -2.77 -1.86
N GLY A 75 -10.68 -1.94 -2.22
CA GLY A 75 -11.57 -1.29 -1.27
C GLY A 75 -10.89 -0.32 -0.29
N GLY A 76 -9.63 0.05 -0.55
CA GLY A 76 -8.85 0.94 0.33
C GLY A 76 -8.45 0.28 1.65
N GLN A 77 -8.37 -1.05 1.68
CA GLN A 77 -7.93 -1.82 2.85
C GLN A 77 -6.42 -2.09 2.74
N PHE A 78 -5.65 -1.42 3.58
CA PHE A 78 -4.18 -1.53 3.61
C PHE A 78 -3.71 -2.61 4.58
N VAL A 79 -4.34 -3.78 4.46
CA VAL A 79 -3.97 -4.99 5.20
C VAL A 79 -2.90 -5.78 4.46
N ALA A 80 -2.31 -6.76 5.13
CA ALA A 80 -1.40 -7.70 4.48
C ALA A 80 -2.14 -8.45 3.36
N ILE A 81 -1.57 -8.39 2.16
CA ILE A 81 -2.01 -9.11 0.96
C ILE A 81 -0.98 -10.19 0.61
N PRO A 82 -1.35 -11.22 -0.18
CA PRO A 82 -0.39 -12.19 -0.68
C PRO A 82 0.76 -11.52 -1.42
N THR A 83 1.99 -11.96 -1.13
CA THR A 83 3.22 -11.44 -1.74
C THR A 83 3.80 -12.40 -2.78
N ASP A 84 3.24 -13.60 -2.90
CA ASP A 84 3.61 -14.53 -3.95
C ASP A 84 2.99 -14.10 -5.29
N CYS A 85 3.76 -14.25 -6.36
CA CYS A 85 3.37 -13.78 -7.69
C CYS A 85 2.07 -14.46 -8.18
N PHE A 86 1.94 -15.76 -7.91
CA PHE A 86 0.84 -16.57 -8.44
C PHE A 86 -0.52 -16.14 -7.86
N SER A 87 -0.61 -15.80 -6.58
CA SER A 87 -1.88 -15.41 -5.95
C SER A 87 -2.54 -14.19 -6.61
N CYS A 88 -1.75 -13.27 -7.17
CA CYS A 88 -2.27 -12.12 -7.92
C CYS A 88 -2.33 -12.38 -9.43
N HIS A 89 -1.37 -13.13 -9.98
CA HIS A 89 -1.22 -13.39 -11.41
C HIS A 89 -1.71 -14.79 -11.82
N GLU A 90 -2.64 -15.39 -11.08
CA GLU A 90 -3.21 -16.70 -11.40
C GLU A 90 -3.83 -16.70 -12.81
N GLY A 91 -4.51 -15.62 -13.17
CA GLY A 91 -5.08 -15.43 -14.50
C GLY A 91 -4.02 -15.43 -15.60
N ASP A 92 -2.88 -14.78 -15.38
CA ASP A 92 -1.78 -14.73 -16.35
C ASP A 92 -1.09 -16.11 -16.47
N TYR A 93 -0.85 -16.76 -15.34
CA TYR A 93 -0.29 -18.12 -15.30
C TYR A 93 -1.18 -19.11 -16.06
N ASN A 94 -2.49 -19.07 -15.83
CA ASN A 94 -3.44 -19.97 -16.48
C ASN A 94 -3.73 -19.58 -17.94
N GLY A 95 -3.56 -18.32 -18.30
CA GLY A 95 -3.95 -17.75 -19.59
C GLY A 95 -2.90 -17.83 -20.69
N VAL A 96 -1.62 -18.01 -20.35
CA VAL A 96 -0.55 -18.09 -21.35
C VAL A 96 -0.55 -19.43 -22.09
N SER A 97 -0.40 -19.40 -23.42
CA SER A 97 -0.38 -20.60 -24.26
C SER A 97 1.00 -20.95 -24.83
N ASP A 98 1.97 -20.03 -24.77
CA ASP A 98 3.30 -20.24 -25.33
C ASP A 98 4.40 -19.54 -24.49
N PRO A 99 5.14 -20.27 -23.64
CA PRO A 99 4.88 -21.66 -23.25
C PRO A 99 3.62 -21.75 -22.38
N ASN A 100 2.82 -22.81 -22.54
CA ASN A 100 1.66 -23.03 -21.68
C ASN A 100 2.10 -23.52 -20.29
N HIS A 101 1.96 -22.68 -19.26
CA HIS A 101 2.44 -23.00 -17.91
C HIS A 101 1.69 -24.19 -17.29
N VAL A 102 0.36 -24.23 -17.43
CA VAL A 102 -0.49 -25.29 -16.86
C VAL A 102 -0.23 -26.64 -17.52
N ALA A 103 -0.19 -26.70 -18.85
CA ALA A 103 0.00 -27.94 -19.60
C ALA A 103 1.41 -28.53 -19.41
N ASN A 104 2.40 -27.68 -19.15
CA ASN A 104 3.76 -28.11 -18.83
C ASN A 104 4.00 -28.30 -17.32
N ASN A 105 3.00 -28.05 -16.47
CA ASN A 105 3.07 -28.21 -15.03
C ASN A 105 4.25 -27.43 -14.41
N PHE A 106 4.45 -26.19 -14.85
CA PHE A 106 5.50 -25.32 -14.30
C PHE A 106 5.23 -24.92 -12.85
N SER A 107 6.28 -24.62 -12.11
CA SER A 107 6.19 -24.14 -10.74
C SER A 107 5.35 -22.86 -10.65
N GLN A 108 4.61 -22.71 -9.56
CA GLN A 108 3.96 -21.44 -9.21
C GLN A 108 4.95 -20.47 -8.54
N ASP A 109 6.15 -20.94 -8.20
CA ASP A 109 7.27 -20.04 -7.88
C ASP A 109 7.76 -19.38 -9.18
N CYS A 110 7.19 -18.23 -9.48
CA CYS A 110 7.51 -17.48 -10.69
C CYS A 110 8.98 -17.04 -10.71
N THR A 111 9.65 -16.95 -9.56
CA THR A 111 11.03 -16.46 -9.46
C THR A 111 12.06 -17.45 -10.03
N GLU A 112 11.66 -18.69 -10.29
CA GLU A 112 12.48 -19.68 -10.98
C GLU A 112 12.84 -19.25 -12.42
N CYS A 113 12.01 -18.40 -13.05
CA CYS A 113 12.20 -17.95 -14.43
C CYS A 113 11.97 -16.44 -14.64
N HIS A 114 11.08 -15.82 -13.89
CA HIS A 114 10.72 -14.41 -13.99
C HIS A 114 11.37 -13.60 -12.86
N ASN A 115 11.69 -12.35 -13.14
CA ASN A 115 12.09 -11.40 -12.11
C ASN A 115 11.39 -10.06 -12.35
N THR A 116 11.31 -9.26 -11.30
CA THR A 116 10.72 -7.94 -11.31
C THR A 116 11.78 -6.84 -11.29
N ALA A 117 13.07 -7.18 -11.38
CA ALA A 117 14.19 -6.25 -11.28
C ALA A 117 14.49 -5.54 -12.60
#